data_AF-A0A6J4XET3-F1
#
_entry.id   AF-A0A6J4XET3-F1
#
_cell.length_a   1.000
_cell.length_b   1.000
_cell.length_c   1.000
_cell.angle_alpha   90.00
_cell.angle_beta   90.00
_cell.angle_gamma   90.00
#
_symmetry.space_group_name_H-M   'P 1'
#
loop_
_entity.id
_entity.type
_entity.pdbx_description
1 polymer ?
#
loop_
_entity_poly.entity_id
_entity_poly.type
_entity_poly.pdbx_seq_one_letter_code
_entity_poly.pdbx_strand_id
1 'polypeptide(L)'
;MEDFGGSKSFTSFKELGGITVGVDDVINEISKLPLDGVLGFLGGLSLEMIQETEDFFSPRLQGGYLQNAIVDDFPRKIPNAFKMYIPGRVPITGGRHIFVHEQNLAWLCNAAILNSKENQTTSEISHDFRCRMFRILLIINDFLSAEGTEKPYNLDKRRIFSLNWLRHGQFNRLFGKSVEILVKLARQKILLLDILPKYYDGVEDAFNKATGISLSSYFYAICIFVTHLYEGMNKGTHWLEESTITSNIRNNEKDIKKVISNWKRSPSQYRDAYNLWMENRQGLEKLPIYDFVPLRETPLIEGRPRELVCPVPPFLFSKIEDGPFYILSDFLSGPELNRFHVALGNAYEEYANQLIERIAIKDTRGVWNISSKPQSKKKGELTDCYLQRINSAIVFEHKGQRPGTEFLRGGQSDRVLGPTKNLLERLENGESIDYIEGSKYDKGFISRGMWQQSKKGSDIIAWATSKFGDKPIHMYPVITLLSSLVVDAIVRKAYLNPLIDDAKLYVEDFWEKPQWINIADLESLSQIAEDGKLDIEALLSEKDSNSVNDRFDMFLSSKKLRIINIRVHSEMLELLDQSSLYFFGKKLKRRSEKATV
;
A
#
# COMPACT_ATOMS: atom_id res chain seq x y z
N MET A 1 -30.38 -4.18 -3.98
CA MET A 1 -29.18 -3.34 -3.76
C MET A 1 -28.15 -4.21 -3.07
N GLU A 2 -27.10 -4.62 -3.77
CA GLU A 2 -26.14 -5.63 -3.29
C GLU A 2 -25.50 -5.21 -1.96
N ASP A 3 -25.43 -6.13 -0.99
CA ASP A 3 -24.42 -6.05 0.07
C ASP A 3 -23.06 -5.79 -0.62
N PHE A 4 -22.24 -4.87 -0.11
CA PHE A 4 -20.90 -4.70 -0.67
C PHE A 4 -20.12 -5.95 -0.28
N GLY A 5 -20.23 -7.02 -1.07
CA GLY A 5 -19.55 -8.29 -0.84
C GLY A 5 -18.07 -8.01 -0.58
N GLY A 6 -17.61 -8.37 0.61
CA GLY A 6 -16.25 -8.05 1.08
C GLY A 6 -16.17 -6.99 2.19
N SER A 7 -17.24 -6.24 2.53
CA SER A 7 -17.22 -5.26 3.64
C SER A 7 -16.98 -5.89 5.02
N LYS A 8 -17.29 -7.18 5.17
CA LYS A 8 -16.97 -8.01 6.34
C LYS A 8 -15.75 -8.87 6.02
N SER A 9 -14.57 -8.28 6.16
CA SER A 9 -13.29 -8.84 5.71
C SER A 9 -12.70 -9.91 6.64
N PHE A 10 -13.06 -9.90 7.92
CA PHE A 10 -12.36 -10.68 8.95
C PHE A 10 -13.30 -11.60 9.72
N THR A 11 -12.78 -12.75 10.16
CA THR A 11 -13.45 -13.58 11.17
C THR A 11 -13.31 -12.92 12.53
N SER A 12 -14.41 -12.72 13.24
CA SER A 12 -14.44 -12.02 14.53
C SER A 12 -14.94 -12.90 15.69
N PHE A 13 -14.69 -12.49 16.93
CA PHE A 13 -15.12 -13.24 18.12
C PHE A 13 -16.65 -13.29 18.24
N LYS A 14 -17.35 -12.17 18.03
CA LYS A 14 -18.82 -12.11 18.03
C LYS A 14 -19.44 -13.00 16.96
N GLU A 15 -18.86 -13.06 15.77
CA GLU A 15 -19.37 -13.90 14.67
C GLU A 15 -19.34 -15.39 15.00
N LEU A 16 -18.38 -15.80 15.80
CA LEU A 16 -18.29 -17.17 16.30
C LEU A 16 -19.18 -17.40 17.55
N GLY A 17 -20.08 -16.48 17.89
CA GLY A 17 -20.96 -16.59 19.05
C GLY A 17 -20.31 -16.20 20.37
N GLY A 18 -19.16 -15.52 20.32
CA GLY A 18 -18.55 -14.85 21.46
C GLY A 18 -19.43 -13.70 21.99
N ILE A 19 -19.24 -13.35 23.26
CA ILE A 19 -19.89 -12.18 23.86
C ILE A 19 -19.25 -10.88 23.35
N THR A 20 -19.94 -9.76 23.51
CA THR A 20 -19.32 -8.44 23.34
C THR A 20 -18.25 -8.23 24.40
N VAL A 21 -17.03 -7.88 23.97
CA VAL A 21 -15.89 -7.55 24.81
C VAL A 21 -15.51 -6.09 24.57
N GLY A 22 -15.28 -5.31 25.62
CA GLY A 22 -14.83 -3.93 25.49
C GLY A 22 -13.32 -3.83 25.22
N VAL A 23 -12.90 -2.69 24.67
CA VAL A 23 -11.46 -2.37 24.52
C VAL A 23 -10.75 -2.42 25.88
N ASP A 24 -11.35 -1.87 26.93
CA ASP A 24 -10.78 -1.86 28.28
C ASP A 24 -10.59 -3.28 28.86
N ASP A 25 -11.49 -4.22 28.56
CA ASP A 25 -11.35 -5.61 28.99
C ASP A 25 -10.14 -6.28 28.33
N VAL A 26 -9.92 -6.01 27.05
CA VAL A 26 -8.76 -6.51 26.30
C VAL A 26 -7.48 -5.86 26.82
N ILE A 27 -7.47 -4.56 27.08
CA ILE A 27 -6.32 -3.86 27.68
C ILE A 27 -6.00 -4.44 29.07
N ASN A 28 -7.02 -4.67 29.90
CA ASN A 28 -6.87 -5.28 31.22
C ASN A 28 -6.29 -6.69 31.15
N GLU A 29 -6.56 -7.43 30.08
CA GLU A 29 -5.95 -8.74 29.86
C GLU A 29 -4.50 -8.62 29.39
N ILE A 30 -4.22 -7.73 28.44
CA ILE A 30 -2.88 -7.44 27.92
C ILE A 30 -1.94 -6.95 29.02
N SER A 31 -2.43 -6.17 29.99
CA SER A 31 -1.64 -5.67 31.11
C SER A 31 -1.16 -6.77 32.07
N LYS A 32 -1.73 -7.98 31.99
CA LYS A 32 -1.28 -9.13 32.79
C LYS A 32 -0.10 -9.85 32.14
N LEU A 33 0.08 -9.69 30.82
CA LEU A 33 1.05 -10.40 30.01
C LEU A 33 2.44 -9.71 30.04
N PRO A 34 3.54 -10.48 29.95
CA PRO A 34 4.88 -9.91 29.77
C PRO A 34 5.02 -9.28 28.38
N LEU A 35 5.46 -8.03 28.33
CA LEU A 35 5.66 -7.30 27.07
C LEU A 35 6.62 -8.06 26.13
N ASP A 36 7.70 -8.59 26.69
CA ASP A 36 8.67 -9.41 25.97
C ASP A 36 8.04 -10.61 25.25
N GLY A 37 7.16 -11.34 25.96
CA GLY A 37 6.47 -12.50 25.40
C GLY A 37 5.48 -12.11 24.31
N VAL A 38 4.78 -10.98 24.47
CA VAL A 38 3.86 -10.45 23.45
C VAL A 38 4.63 -10.03 22.19
N LEU A 39 5.72 -9.26 22.35
CA LEU A 39 6.58 -8.83 21.24
C LEU A 39 7.21 -10.02 20.52
N GLY A 40 7.74 -10.99 21.25
CA GLY A 40 8.28 -12.22 20.67
C GLY A 40 7.23 -13.01 19.88
N PHE A 41 6.01 -13.13 20.41
CA PHE A 41 4.90 -13.77 19.69
C PHE A 41 4.57 -13.05 18.38
N LEU A 42 4.43 -11.72 18.43
CA LEU A 42 4.14 -10.89 17.25
C LEU A 42 5.27 -10.95 16.22
N GLY A 43 6.53 -10.97 16.67
CA GLY A 43 7.71 -11.14 15.80
C GLY A 43 7.70 -12.46 15.05
N GLY A 44 7.39 -13.56 15.73
CA GLY A 44 7.24 -14.87 15.09
C GLY A 44 6.13 -14.92 14.06
N LEU A 45 4.95 -14.44 14.43
CA LEU A 45 3.79 -14.42 13.53
C LEU A 45 4.02 -13.52 12.31
N SER A 46 4.73 -12.40 12.51
CA SER A 46 5.14 -11.48 11.44
C SER A 46 6.13 -12.09 10.46
N LEU A 47 7.03 -12.95 10.94
CA LEU A 47 7.97 -13.66 10.08
C LEU A 47 7.29 -14.78 9.30
N GLU A 48 6.35 -15.50 9.92
CA GLU A 48 5.49 -16.46 9.21
C GLU A 48 4.75 -15.75 8.06
N MET A 49 4.21 -14.56 8.31
CA MET A 49 3.52 -13.75 7.29
C MET A 49 4.35 -13.45 6.04
N ILE A 50 5.68 -13.38 6.14
CA ILE A 50 6.55 -13.03 5.00
C ILE A 50 7.39 -14.22 4.49
N GLN A 51 7.68 -15.22 5.32
CA GLN A 51 8.56 -16.35 4.97
C GLN A 51 7.84 -17.63 4.54
N GLU A 52 6.54 -17.79 4.85
CA GLU A 52 5.83 -19.05 4.55
C GLU A 52 5.74 -19.34 3.05
N THR A 53 5.93 -20.61 2.69
CA THR A 53 5.79 -21.11 1.30
C THR A 53 4.33 -21.31 0.90
N GLU A 54 3.45 -21.55 1.88
CA GLU A 54 2.00 -21.47 1.71
C GLU A 54 1.58 -20.00 1.85
N ASP A 55 0.56 -19.57 1.11
CA ASP A 55 0.00 -18.22 1.24
C ASP A 55 -0.43 -17.97 2.68
N PHE A 56 0.05 -16.90 3.33
CA PHE A 56 -0.26 -16.59 4.73
C PHE A 56 -1.76 -16.46 4.98
N PHE A 57 -2.49 -15.95 3.98
CA PHE A 57 -3.95 -15.83 4.01
C PHE A 57 -4.66 -17.08 3.53
N SER A 58 -3.93 -18.17 3.26
CA SER A 58 -4.55 -19.43 2.88
C SER A 58 -5.54 -19.87 3.98
N PRO A 59 -6.72 -20.36 3.59
CA PRO A 59 -7.72 -20.81 4.55
C PRO A 59 -7.20 -21.87 5.53
N ARG A 60 -6.20 -22.67 5.13
CA ARG A 60 -5.57 -23.69 5.96
C ARG A 60 -4.76 -23.06 7.09
N LEU A 61 -3.85 -22.13 6.79
CA LEU A 61 -2.99 -21.51 7.79
C LEU A 61 -3.81 -20.66 8.75
N GLN A 62 -4.71 -19.82 8.22
CA GLN A 62 -5.64 -19.02 9.01
C GLN A 62 -6.54 -19.89 9.92
N GLY A 63 -7.00 -21.04 9.41
CA GLY A 63 -7.74 -22.02 10.19
C GLY A 63 -6.93 -22.61 11.35
N GLY A 64 -5.61 -22.82 11.17
CA GLY A 64 -4.71 -23.27 12.24
C GLY A 64 -4.55 -22.23 13.35
N TYR A 65 -4.41 -20.95 13.01
CA TYR A 65 -4.40 -19.87 13.99
C TYR A 65 -5.74 -19.78 14.74
N LEU A 66 -6.85 -19.90 14.01
CA LEU A 66 -8.19 -19.83 14.59
C LEU A 66 -8.47 -20.98 15.55
N GLN A 67 -7.91 -22.18 15.30
CA GLN A 67 -7.98 -23.30 16.25
C GLN A 67 -7.41 -22.92 17.61
N ASN A 68 -6.24 -22.27 17.63
CA ASN A 68 -5.59 -21.84 18.87
C ASN A 68 -6.41 -20.76 19.58
N ALA A 69 -7.04 -19.84 18.84
CA ALA A 69 -7.95 -18.87 19.43
C ALA A 69 -9.15 -19.57 20.08
N ILE A 70 -9.79 -20.52 19.39
CA ILE A 70 -11.05 -21.15 19.79
C ILE A 70 -10.92 -21.92 21.12
N VAL A 71 -9.78 -22.55 21.39
CA VAL A 71 -9.57 -23.38 22.60
C VAL A 71 -9.37 -22.56 23.88
N ASP A 72 -8.97 -21.29 23.76
CA ASP A 72 -8.81 -20.39 24.92
C ASP A 72 -10.17 -20.00 25.50
N ASP A 73 -10.21 -19.67 26.79
CA ASP A 73 -11.44 -19.38 27.53
C ASP A 73 -11.69 -17.89 27.80
N PHE A 74 -10.90 -16.98 27.26
CA PHE A 74 -11.09 -15.55 27.47
C PHE A 74 -12.07 -14.90 26.49
N PRO A 75 -12.91 -13.95 26.94
CA PRO A 75 -13.30 -13.75 28.34
C PRO A 75 -14.20 -14.89 28.86
N ARG A 76 -14.79 -15.66 27.94
CA ARG A 76 -15.48 -16.93 28.19
C ARG A 76 -15.27 -17.86 27.00
N LYS A 77 -15.46 -19.16 27.21
CA LYS A 77 -15.49 -20.15 26.12
C LYS A 77 -16.56 -19.80 25.09
N ILE A 78 -16.23 -19.93 23.81
CA ILE A 78 -17.19 -19.80 22.72
C ILE A 78 -18.19 -20.98 22.76
N PRO A 79 -19.50 -20.73 22.88
CA PRO A 79 -20.51 -21.78 22.81
C PRO A 79 -20.44 -22.50 21.45
N ASN A 80 -20.33 -23.83 21.45
CA ASN A 80 -20.20 -24.65 20.24
C ASN A 80 -18.92 -24.43 19.41
N ALA A 81 -17.85 -23.89 20.01
CA ALA A 81 -16.49 -23.85 19.45
C ALA A 81 -16.11 -25.10 18.61
N PHE A 82 -16.39 -26.29 19.15
CA PHE A 82 -16.11 -27.60 18.54
C PHE A 82 -16.92 -27.91 17.27
N LYS A 83 -18.04 -27.21 17.03
CA LYS A 83 -18.86 -27.36 15.82
C LYS A 83 -18.42 -26.41 14.71
N MET A 84 -17.75 -25.32 15.07
CA MET A 84 -17.31 -24.28 14.14
C MET A 84 -16.00 -24.64 13.44
N TYR A 85 -15.22 -25.56 14.01
CA TYR A 85 -13.93 -25.97 13.50
C TYR A 85 -13.66 -27.46 13.77
N ILE A 86 -13.10 -28.13 12.76
CA ILE A 86 -12.55 -29.49 12.87
C ILE A 86 -11.06 -29.39 12.48
N PRO A 87 -10.12 -29.90 13.30
CA PRO A 87 -8.70 -29.88 12.97
C PRO A 87 -8.41 -30.38 11.56
N GLY A 88 -7.66 -29.58 10.79
CA GLY A 88 -7.34 -29.87 9.39
C GLY A 88 -8.44 -29.52 8.37
N ARG A 89 -9.57 -28.94 8.80
CA ARG A 89 -10.59 -28.37 7.91
C ARG A 89 -10.66 -26.86 8.07
N VAL A 90 -10.90 -26.16 6.97
CA VAL A 90 -11.19 -24.72 7.00
C VAL A 90 -12.49 -24.52 7.79
N PRO A 91 -12.49 -23.67 8.83
CA PRO A 91 -13.71 -23.37 9.59
C PRO A 91 -14.80 -22.81 8.67
N ILE A 92 -16.07 -23.16 8.95
CA ILE A 92 -17.21 -22.68 8.15
C ILE A 92 -17.52 -21.25 8.61
N THR A 93 -16.92 -20.28 7.96
CA THR A 93 -17.03 -18.85 8.30
C THR A 93 -17.96 -18.08 7.35
N GLY A 94 -18.79 -18.78 6.56
CA GLY A 94 -19.65 -18.16 5.56
C GLY A 94 -18.88 -17.42 4.46
N GLY A 95 -17.63 -17.81 4.18
CA GLY A 95 -16.75 -17.21 3.17
C GLY A 95 -15.66 -16.28 3.71
N ARG A 96 -15.60 -16.01 5.02
CA ARG A 96 -14.62 -15.10 5.66
C ARG A 96 -13.46 -15.85 6.28
N HIS A 97 -12.30 -15.92 5.64
CA HIS A 97 -11.20 -16.78 6.12
C HIS A 97 -10.02 -16.00 6.70
N ILE A 98 -10.02 -14.68 6.67
CA ILE A 98 -8.93 -13.86 7.21
C ILE A 98 -9.17 -13.66 8.70
N PHE A 99 -8.28 -14.19 9.53
CA PHE A 99 -8.31 -14.04 10.98
C PHE A 99 -7.12 -13.18 11.45
N VAL A 100 -5.89 -13.58 11.13
CA VAL A 100 -4.68 -12.82 11.48
C VAL A 100 -4.31 -11.91 10.31
N HIS A 101 -4.11 -10.63 10.58
CA HIS A 101 -3.71 -9.64 9.58
C HIS A 101 -3.03 -8.43 10.23
N GLU A 102 -2.39 -7.61 9.41
CA GLU A 102 -1.49 -6.53 9.82
C GLU A 102 -2.10 -5.53 10.82
N GLN A 103 -3.39 -5.22 10.67
CA GLN A 103 -4.07 -4.25 11.55
C GLN A 103 -4.24 -4.79 12.96
N ASN A 104 -4.60 -6.08 13.12
CA ASN A 104 -4.75 -6.65 14.47
C ASN A 104 -3.39 -6.89 15.15
N LEU A 105 -2.34 -7.18 14.37
CA LEU A 105 -0.96 -7.18 14.85
C LEU A 105 -0.51 -5.79 15.32
N ALA A 106 -0.77 -4.75 14.52
CA ALA A 106 -0.43 -3.36 14.86
C ALA A 106 -1.15 -2.89 16.12
N TRP A 107 -2.46 -3.19 16.22
CA TRP A 107 -3.25 -2.84 17.38
C TRP A 107 -2.73 -3.54 18.64
N LEU A 108 -2.47 -4.85 18.58
CA LEU A 108 -1.95 -5.61 19.72
C LEU A 108 -0.56 -5.14 20.13
N CYS A 109 0.33 -4.85 19.16
CA CYS A 109 1.64 -4.28 19.43
C CYS A 109 1.53 -2.95 20.19
N ASN A 110 0.68 -2.04 19.71
CA ASN A 110 0.48 -0.73 20.33
C ASN A 110 -0.08 -0.88 21.75
N ALA A 111 -1.14 -1.67 21.92
CA ALA A 111 -1.75 -1.91 23.23
C ALA A 111 -0.76 -2.56 24.21
N ALA A 112 0.07 -3.50 23.76
CA ALA A 112 1.06 -4.17 24.60
C ALA A 112 2.15 -3.21 25.08
N ILE A 113 2.76 -2.42 24.19
CA ILE A 113 3.82 -1.46 24.58
C ILE A 113 3.31 -0.44 25.60
N LEU A 114 2.04 -0.05 25.49
CA LEU A 114 1.42 0.92 26.38
C LEU A 114 1.03 0.32 27.75
N ASN A 115 0.71 -0.99 27.83
CA ASN A 115 0.01 -1.55 29.00
C ASN A 115 0.61 -2.82 29.62
N SER A 116 1.41 -3.61 28.89
CA SER A 116 1.96 -4.88 29.38
C SER A 116 3.04 -4.73 30.44
N LYS A 117 3.33 -5.82 31.17
CA LYS A 117 4.37 -5.85 32.20
C LYS A 117 5.76 -5.78 31.58
N GLU A 118 6.55 -4.82 32.01
CA GLU A 118 7.95 -4.68 31.62
C GLU A 118 8.88 -5.54 32.48
N ASN A 119 10.13 -5.68 32.02
CA ASN A 119 11.23 -6.31 32.75
C ASN A 119 10.99 -7.79 33.11
N GLN A 120 10.09 -8.46 32.38
CA GLN A 120 9.87 -9.90 32.47
C GLN A 120 10.32 -10.56 31.18
N THR A 121 11.42 -11.31 31.24
CA THR A 121 11.91 -12.08 30.09
C THR A 121 11.11 -13.37 29.96
N THR A 122 10.55 -13.61 28.78
CA THR A 122 9.85 -14.84 28.44
C THR A 122 10.82 -15.77 27.71
N SER A 123 11.27 -16.84 28.39
CA SER A 123 12.21 -17.79 27.80
C SER A 123 11.60 -18.63 26.67
N GLU A 124 10.33 -18.98 26.80
CA GLU A 124 9.59 -19.77 25.81
C GLU A 124 8.12 -19.31 25.71
N ILE A 125 7.59 -19.25 24.49
CA ILE A 125 6.18 -18.97 24.24
C ILE A 125 5.38 -20.27 24.38
N SER A 126 4.78 -20.47 25.56
CA SER A 126 3.96 -21.66 25.85
C SER A 126 2.73 -21.77 24.93
N HIS A 127 2.16 -22.98 24.85
CA HIS A 127 0.92 -23.21 24.09
C HIS A 127 -0.23 -22.32 24.59
N ASP A 128 -0.45 -22.26 25.90
CA ASP A 128 -1.54 -21.48 26.49
C ASP A 128 -1.36 -19.98 26.23
N PHE A 129 -0.12 -19.49 26.25
CA PHE A 129 0.18 -18.11 25.87
C PHE A 129 -0.20 -17.86 24.41
N ARG A 130 0.16 -18.75 23.47
CA ARG A 130 -0.22 -18.62 22.06
C ARG A 130 -1.74 -18.62 21.90
N CYS A 131 -2.45 -19.52 22.57
CA CYS A 131 -3.91 -19.57 22.56
C CYS A 131 -4.54 -18.25 23.04
N ARG A 132 -4.04 -17.70 24.16
CA ARG A 132 -4.46 -16.40 24.68
C ARG A 132 -4.23 -15.27 23.68
N MET A 133 -3.05 -15.25 23.04
CA MET A 133 -2.71 -14.23 22.05
C MET A 133 -3.62 -14.30 20.81
N PHE A 134 -3.86 -15.50 20.27
CA PHE A 134 -4.79 -15.67 19.15
C PHE A 134 -6.23 -15.32 19.56
N ARG A 135 -6.66 -15.63 20.79
CA ARG A 135 -7.97 -15.17 21.29
C ARG A 135 -8.07 -13.66 21.31
N ILE A 136 -7.04 -12.96 21.79
CA ILE A 136 -7.00 -11.49 21.81
C ILE A 136 -7.09 -10.94 20.38
N LEU A 137 -6.31 -11.47 19.43
CA LEU A 137 -6.40 -11.07 18.01
C LEU A 137 -7.81 -11.26 17.44
N LEU A 138 -8.52 -12.33 17.82
CA LEU A 138 -9.87 -12.62 17.34
C LEU A 138 -10.90 -11.62 17.87
N ILE A 139 -10.73 -11.20 19.13
CA ILE A 139 -11.56 -10.15 19.74
C ILE A 139 -11.23 -8.80 19.10
N ILE A 140 -9.96 -8.49 18.82
CA ILE A 140 -9.56 -7.25 18.15
C ILE A 140 -10.27 -7.10 16.80
N ASN A 141 -10.51 -8.18 16.07
CA ASN A 141 -11.26 -8.13 14.81
C ASN A 141 -12.70 -7.60 14.99
N ASP A 142 -13.32 -7.73 16.17
CA ASP A 142 -14.62 -7.08 16.45
C ASP A 142 -14.50 -5.56 16.45
N PHE A 143 -13.34 -5.01 16.85
CA PHE A 143 -13.07 -3.56 16.85
C PHE A 143 -12.76 -3.05 15.44
N LEU A 144 -12.09 -3.88 14.63
CA LEU A 144 -11.67 -3.53 13.26
C LEU A 144 -12.77 -3.73 12.22
N SER A 145 -13.81 -4.48 12.54
CA SER A 145 -14.91 -4.76 11.61
C SER A 145 -15.69 -3.48 11.35
N ALA A 146 -15.74 -3.06 10.08
CA ALA A 146 -16.60 -1.94 9.68
C ALA A 146 -18.05 -2.28 10.05
N GLU A 147 -18.70 -1.39 10.81
CA GLU A 147 -20.12 -1.55 11.13
C GLU A 147 -20.93 -1.69 9.84
N GLY A 148 -21.96 -2.54 9.88
CA GLY A 148 -22.86 -2.76 8.75
C GLY A 148 -23.44 -1.42 8.32
N THR A 149 -23.10 -1.03 7.09
CA THR A 149 -23.43 0.31 6.62
C THR A 149 -24.89 0.32 6.13
N GLU A 150 -25.85 0.69 6.99
CA GLU A 150 -27.26 0.86 6.63
C GLU A 150 -27.42 1.89 5.48
N LYS A 151 -27.95 1.42 4.35
CA LYS A 151 -28.13 2.17 3.09
C LYS A 151 -29.47 2.93 3.06
N PRO A 152 -29.58 4.06 2.30
CA PRO A 152 -28.59 4.63 1.38
C PRO A 152 -27.72 5.75 1.99
N TYR A 153 -26.46 5.79 1.55
CA TYR A 153 -25.50 6.85 1.87
C TYR A 153 -25.52 7.95 0.82
N ASN A 154 -25.42 9.19 1.30
CA ASN A 154 -25.05 10.34 0.47
C ASN A 154 -23.56 10.26 0.08
N LEU A 155 -23.11 11.00 -0.94
CA LEU A 155 -21.74 11.03 -1.46
C LEU A 155 -20.70 11.32 -0.37
N ASP A 156 -20.97 12.19 0.60
CA ASP A 156 -20.02 12.48 1.68
C ASP A 156 -19.78 11.25 2.57
N LYS A 157 -20.85 10.55 2.99
CA LYS A 157 -20.69 9.31 3.76
C LYS A 157 -20.04 8.20 2.94
N ARG A 158 -20.33 8.11 1.63
CA ARG A 158 -19.66 7.19 0.69
C ARG A 158 -18.17 7.46 0.57
N ARG A 159 -17.79 8.75 0.52
CA ARG A 159 -16.40 9.21 0.52
C ARG A 159 -15.71 8.79 1.81
N ILE A 160 -16.31 9.04 2.97
CA ILE A 160 -15.75 8.66 4.28
C ILE A 160 -15.56 7.14 4.38
N PHE A 161 -16.56 6.37 3.98
CA PHE A 161 -16.46 4.90 3.91
C PHE A 161 -15.29 4.45 3.02
N SER A 162 -15.18 5.03 1.82
CA SER A 162 -14.11 4.68 0.87
C SER A 162 -12.73 5.14 1.34
N LEU A 163 -12.62 6.27 2.05
CA LEU A 163 -11.38 6.73 2.68
C LEU A 163 -10.92 5.75 3.76
N ASN A 164 -11.84 5.31 4.62
CA ASN A 164 -11.55 4.29 5.62
C ASN A 164 -11.14 2.97 4.96
N TRP A 165 -11.84 2.57 3.89
CA TRP A 165 -11.51 1.37 3.11
C TRP A 165 -10.12 1.44 2.48
N LEU A 166 -9.78 2.55 1.82
CA LEU A 166 -8.43 2.77 1.28
C LEU A 166 -7.37 2.71 2.37
N ARG A 167 -7.66 3.28 3.54
CA ARG A 167 -6.76 3.21 4.69
C ARG A 167 -6.58 1.77 5.16
N HIS A 168 -7.65 0.98 5.26
CA HIS A 168 -7.56 -0.45 5.56
C HIS A 168 -6.72 -1.22 4.54
N GLY A 169 -6.93 -0.94 3.25
CA GLY A 169 -6.18 -1.54 2.16
C GLY A 169 -4.68 -1.23 2.20
N GLN A 170 -4.27 -0.07 2.73
CA GLN A 170 -2.86 0.22 2.99
C GLN A 170 -2.24 -0.69 4.05
N PHE A 171 -3.01 -1.08 5.07
CA PHE A 171 -2.50 -1.95 6.12
C PHE A 171 -2.45 -3.41 5.67
N ASN A 172 -3.50 -3.91 5.01
CA ASN A 172 -3.61 -5.31 4.63
C ASN A 172 -2.99 -5.60 3.25
N ARG A 173 -2.10 -4.72 2.79
CA ARG A 173 -1.43 -4.93 1.51
C ARG A 173 -0.40 -6.01 1.74
N LEU A 174 -0.66 -7.19 1.18
CA LEU A 174 0.34 -8.22 0.94
C LEU A 174 1.58 -7.54 0.32
N PHE A 175 2.63 -7.44 1.12
CA PHE A 175 3.95 -7.23 0.59
C PHE A 175 4.29 -8.54 -0.09
N GLY A 176 4.24 -8.55 -1.42
CA GLY A 176 4.56 -9.74 -2.18
C GLY A 176 5.91 -10.31 -1.80
N LYS A 177 6.19 -11.54 -2.27
CA LYS A 177 7.45 -12.26 -2.03
C LYS A 177 8.67 -11.36 -2.19
N SER A 178 9.82 -11.76 -1.62
CA SER A 178 11.08 -11.00 -1.65
C SER A 178 11.35 -10.27 -2.97
N VAL A 179 11.12 -10.94 -4.10
CA VAL A 179 11.24 -10.39 -5.47
C VAL A 179 10.39 -9.13 -5.70
N GLU A 180 9.13 -9.08 -5.27
CA GLU A 180 8.28 -7.89 -5.41
C GLU A 180 8.81 -6.69 -4.61
N ILE A 181 9.37 -6.95 -3.43
CA ILE A 181 9.95 -5.92 -2.56
C ILE A 181 11.23 -5.35 -3.17
N LEU A 182 12.07 -6.22 -3.74
CA LEU A 182 13.28 -5.79 -4.44
C LEU A 182 12.96 -4.97 -5.69
N VAL A 183 11.91 -5.31 -6.44
CA VAL A 183 11.44 -4.49 -7.58
C VAL A 183 10.94 -3.12 -7.10
N LYS A 184 10.17 -3.06 -6.01
CA LYS A 184 9.75 -1.77 -5.41
C LYS A 184 10.96 -0.92 -5.01
N LEU A 185 11.96 -1.52 -4.39
CA LEU A 185 13.20 -0.85 -4.00
C LEU A 185 13.93 -0.28 -5.22
N ALA A 186 14.03 -1.07 -6.29
CA ALA A 186 14.65 -0.65 -7.54
C ALA A 186 13.97 0.54 -8.19
N ARG A 187 12.64 0.50 -8.29
CA ARG A 187 11.83 1.61 -8.80
C ARG A 187 12.11 2.90 -8.04
N GLN A 188 12.11 2.84 -6.70
CA GLN A 188 12.30 4.02 -5.87
C GLN A 188 13.73 4.56 -5.94
N LYS A 189 14.73 3.67 -6.07
CA LYS A 189 16.10 4.07 -6.35
C LYS A 189 16.17 4.86 -7.67
N ILE A 190 15.64 4.34 -8.76
CA ILE A 190 15.67 5.03 -10.06
C ILE A 190 14.95 6.36 -10.01
N LEU A 191 13.75 6.37 -9.43
CA LEU A 191 12.95 7.57 -9.33
C LEU A 191 13.68 8.68 -8.56
N LEU A 192 14.28 8.35 -7.41
CA LEU A 192 14.85 9.37 -6.51
C LEU A 192 16.34 9.69 -6.76
N LEU A 193 17.14 8.72 -7.24
CA LEU A 193 18.57 8.92 -7.47
C LEU A 193 18.92 9.19 -8.93
N ASP A 194 18.13 8.73 -9.90
CA ASP A 194 18.51 8.84 -11.32
C ASP A 194 17.64 9.89 -12.05
N ILE A 195 16.35 9.97 -11.73
CA ILE A 195 15.41 10.86 -12.44
C ILE A 195 15.17 12.17 -11.67
N LEU A 196 14.79 12.09 -10.38
CA LEU A 196 14.47 13.27 -9.57
C LEU A 196 15.56 14.35 -9.56
N PRO A 197 16.87 14.04 -9.54
CA PRO A 197 17.91 15.07 -9.57
C PRO A 197 17.86 15.98 -10.81
N LYS A 198 17.23 15.56 -11.91
CA LYS A 198 17.01 16.42 -13.10
C LYS A 198 16.01 17.56 -12.84
N TYR A 199 15.15 17.39 -11.84
CA TYR A 199 14.05 18.31 -11.52
C TYR A 199 14.21 18.97 -10.14
N TYR A 200 15.02 18.39 -9.25
CA TYR A 200 15.30 18.90 -7.92
C TYR A 200 16.78 18.74 -7.58
N ASP A 201 17.56 19.75 -7.96
CA ASP A 201 18.98 19.83 -7.62
C ASP A 201 19.15 19.82 -6.09
N GLY A 202 19.91 18.85 -5.58
CA GLY A 202 20.23 18.75 -4.14
C GLY A 202 19.32 17.82 -3.33
N VAL A 203 18.56 16.91 -3.95
CA VAL A 203 17.79 15.87 -3.21
C VAL A 203 18.66 15.11 -2.21
N GLU A 204 19.88 14.71 -2.61
CA GLU A 204 20.81 13.97 -1.77
C GLU A 204 21.24 14.79 -0.55
N ASP A 205 21.57 16.07 -0.77
CA ASP A 205 21.99 17.00 0.28
C ASP A 205 20.84 17.32 1.25
N ALA A 206 19.63 17.52 0.73
CA ALA A 206 18.44 17.75 1.55
C ALA A 206 18.14 16.53 2.41
N PHE A 207 18.20 15.32 1.83
CA PHE A 207 17.98 14.08 2.56
C PHE A 207 19.06 13.84 3.62
N ASN A 208 20.32 14.09 3.28
CA ASN A 208 21.43 13.98 4.21
C ASN A 208 21.34 15.03 5.33
N LYS A 209 20.90 16.26 5.06
CA LYS A 209 20.65 17.23 6.15
C LYS A 209 19.51 16.77 7.08
N ALA A 210 18.46 16.17 6.52
CA ALA A 210 17.30 15.70 7.29
C ALA A 210 17.63 14.49 8.19
N THR A 211 18.49 13.59 7.72
CA THR A 211 18.71 12.28 8.35
C THR A 211 20.14 12.05 8.82
N GLY A 212 21.07 12.82 8.30
CA GLY A 212 22.52 12.65 8.39
C GLY A 212 23.04 11.34 7.79
N ILE A 213 22.37 10.81 6.77
CA ILE A 213 22.78 9.68 5.92
C ILE A 213 22.49 10.01 4.45
N SER A 214 23.26 9.45 3.53
CA SER A 214 22.97 9.57 2.10
C SER A 214 21.71 8.78 1.74
N LEU A 215 20.98 9.19 0.69
CA LEU A 215 19.80 8.49 0.21
C LEU A 215 20.17 7.14 -0.42
N SER A 216 21.36 7.07 -1.01
CA SER A 216 21.96 5.79 -1.45
C SER A 216 22.18 4.82 -0.29
N SER A 217 22.79 5.27 0.81
CA SER A 217 22.99 4.46 2.02
C SER A 217 21.66 4.03 2.65
N TYR A 218 20.64 4.89 2.59
CA TYR A 218 19.28 4.59 3.05
C TYR A 218 18.66 3.41 2.29
N PHE A 219 18.65 3.45 0.97
CA PHE A 219 18.12 2.34 0.15
C PHE A 219 18.92 1.06 0.32
N TYR A 220 20.24 1.17 0.45
CA TYR A 220 21.11 0.03 0.71
C TYR A 220 20.79 -0.64 2.06
N ALA A 221 20.57 0.15 3.12
CA ALA A 221 20.15 -0.36 4.42
C ALA A 221 18.80 -1.09 4.38
N ILE A 222 17.80 -0.53 3.67
CA ILE A 222 16.51 -1.22 3.49
C ILE A 222 16.72 -2.56 2.77
N CYS A 223 17.54 -2.57 1.71
CA CYS A 223 17.83 -3.79 0.95
C CYS A 223 18.35 -4.92 1.84
N ILE A 224 19.34 -4.61 2.69
CA ILE A 224 19.93 -5.55 3.65
C ILE A 224 18.86 -6.08 4.60
N PHE A 225 18.03 -5.19 5.13
CA PHE A 225 17.02 -5.56 6.11
C PHE A 225 15.96 -6.48 5.51
N VAL A 226 15.42 -6.12 4.33
CA VAL A 226 14.46 -6.95 3.60
C VAL A 226 15.06 -8.33 3.33
N THR A 227 16.28 -8.37 2.82
CA THR A 227 16.97 -9.63 2.50
C THR A 227 17.17 -10.49 3.74
N HIS A 228 17.58 -9.88 4.87
CA HIS A 228 17.75 -10.59 6.13
C HIS A 228 16.42 -11.17 6.65
N LEU A 229 15.33 -10.40 6.58
CA LEU A 229 14.00 -10.87 6.97
C LEU A 229 13.53 -12.07 6.13
N TYR A 230 13.76 -12.06 4.82
CA TYR A 230 13.30 -13.14 3.93
C TYR A 230 14.22 -14.36 3.94
N GLU A 231 15.54 -14.16 4.02
CA GLU A 231 16.53 -15.21 3.73
C GLU A 231 17.49 -15.49 4.89
N GLY A 232 17.64 -14.56 5.82
CA GLY A 232 18.59 -14.66 6.93
C GLY A 232 17.99 -15.16 8.24
N MET A 233 16.68 -14.99 8.46
CA MET A 233 16.01 -15.47 9.66
C MET A 233 15.51 -16.90 9.51
N ASN A 234 15.71 -17.72 10.54
CA ASN A 234 15.14 -19.07 10.59
C ASN A 234 13.71 -19.04 11.14
N LYS A 235 12.92 -20.04 10.76
CA LYS A 235 11.59 -20.24 11.32
C LYS A 235 11.69 -20.43 12.84
N GLY A 236 10.90 -19.69 13.61
CA GLY A 236 10.94 -19.69 15.07
C GLY A 236 11.96 -18.74 15.70
N THR A 237 12.80 -18.07 14.90
CA THR A 237 13.61 -16.95 15.39
C THR A 237 12.74 -15.70 15.40
N HIS A 238 12.43 -15.16 16.58
CA HIS A 238 11.50 -14.01 16.72
C HIS A 238 12.20 -12.67 16.96
N TRP A 239 13.49 -12.75 17.30
CA TRP A 239 14.34 -11.63 17.66
C TRP A 239 15.42 -11.43 16.62
N LEU A 240 15.60 -10.17 16.22
CA LEU A 240 16.61 -9.70 15.29
C LEU A 240 17.77 -9.12 16.10
N GLU A 241 18.89 -9.82 16.14
CA GLU A 241 20.11 -9.25 16.71
C GLU A 241 20.68 -8.17 15.79
N GLU A 242 20.87 -6.96 16.31
CA GLU A 242 21.44 -5.84 15.55
C GLU A 242 22.84 -6.16 14.99
N SER A 243 23.62 -6.98 15.71
CA SER A 243 24.91 -7.51 15.25
C SER A 243 24.78 -8.39 14.01
N THR A 244 23.70 -9.16 13.87
CA THR A 244 23.51 -10.05 12.72
C THR A 244 23.23 -9.26 11.44
N ILE A 245 22.50 -8.15 11.55
CA ILE A 245 22.24 -7.25 10.42
C ILE A 245 23.54 -6.53 10.02
N THR A 246 24.31 -6.07 10.99
CA THR A 246 25.48 -5.21 10.75
C THR A 246 26.77 -5.96 10.44
N SER A 247 26.94 -7.19 10.93
CA SER A 247 28.16 -8.00 10.76
C SER A 247 28.46 -8.41 9.32
N ASN A 248 27.45 -8.46 8.46
CA ASN A 248 27.60 -8.85 7.05
C ASN A 248 27.96 -7.66 6.13
N ILE A 249 28.15 -6.47 6.68
CA ILE A 249 28.29 -5.23 5.93
C ILE A 249 29.75 -4.74 5.98
N ARG A 250 30.45 -4.84 4.85
CA ARG A 250 31.85 -4.36 4.74
C ARG A 250 31.99 -2.85 4.51
N ASN A 251 31.01 -2.24 3.83
CA ASN A 251 31.00 -0.81 3.47
C ASN A 251 29.74 -0.14 4.02
N ASN A 252 29.81 1.14 4.41
CA ASN A 252 28.67 1.94 4.90
C ASN A 252 28.05 1.45 6.23
N GLU A 253 28.77 0.67 7.05
CA GLU A 253 28.28 0.16 8.34
C GLU A 253 27.75 1.28 9.26
N LYS A 254 28.46 2.40 9.33
CA LYS A 254 28.06 3.57 10.14
C LYS A 254 26.71 4.12 9.71
N ASP A 255 26.47 4.26 8.41
CA ASP A 255 25.23 4.80 7.88
C ASP A 255 24.08 3.83 8.10
N ILE A 256 24.31 2.52 7.94
CA ILE A 256 23.28 1.50 8.14
C ILE A 256 22.91 1.37 9.62
N LYS A 257 23.89 1.43 10.53
CA LYS A 257 23.63 1.55 11.97
C LYS A 257 22.78 2.77 12.29
N LYS A 258 23.04 3.89 11.60
CA LYS A 258 22.25 5.12 11.76
C LYS A 258 20.84 5.00 11.19
N VAL A 259 20.65 4.32 10.07
CA VAL A 259 19.32 3.99 9.54
C VAL A 259 18.54 3.14 10.55
N ILE A 260 19.15 2.08 11.08
CA ILE A 260 18.51 1.20 12.08
C ILE A 260 18.18 1.99 13.34
N SER A 261 19.08 2.86 13.81
CA SER A 261 18.80 3.73 14.95
C SER A 261 17.61 4.66 14.72
N ASN A 262 17.41 5.13 13.49
CA ASN A 262 16.29 5.99 13.12
C ASN A 262 14.96 5.23 13.00
N TRP A 263 14.99 3.91 12.83
CA TRP A 263 13.78 3.07 12.71
C TRP A 263 13.46 2.30 13.98
N LYS A 264 14.33 2.31 14.99
CA LYS A 264 14.11 1.60 16.25
C LYS A 264 13.74 2.52 17.40
N ARG A 265 12.92 2.02 18.31
CA ARG A 265 12.65 2.62 19.63
C ARG A 265 12.62 1.55 20.71
N SER A 266 13.02 1.91 21.92
CA SER A 266 12.66 1.14 23.10
C SER A 266 11.16 1.31 23.42
N PRO A 267 10.55 0.42 24.22
CA PRO A 267 9.18 0.58 24.71
C PRO A 267 8.92 1.94 25.39
N SER A 268 9.88 2.44 26.18
CA SER A 268 9.78 3.76 26.81
C SER A 268 9.75 4.90 25.79
N GLN A 269 10.69 4.92 24.85
CA GLN A 269 10.73 5.92 23.78
C GLN A 269 9.47 5.88 22.91
N TYR A 270 8.92 4.68 22.68
CA TYR A 270 7.66 4.53 21.95
C TYR A 270 6.49 5.16 22.72
N ARG A 271 6.38 4.91 24.03
CA ARG A 271 5.35 5.52 24.89
C ARG A 271 5.42 7.04 24.86
N ASP A 272 6.61 7.61 24.98
CA ASP A 272 6.81 9.05 24.95
C ASP A 272 6.35 9.64 23.61
N ALA A 273 6.73 9.01 22.50
CA ALA A 273 6.30 9.42 21.16
C ALA A 273 4.78 9.28 20.98
N TYR A 274 4.18 8.21 21.52
CA TYR A 274 2.74 7.99 21.48
C TYR A 274 1.97 9.05 22.28
N ASN A 275 2.43 9.38 23.48
CA ASN A 275 1.80 10.39 24.33
C ASN A 275 1.86 11.78 23.69
N LEU A 276 3.04 12.19 23.21
CA LEU A 276 3.20 13.45 22.47
C LEU A 276 2.29 13.50 21.25
N TRP A 277 2.13 12.38 20.56
CA TRP A 277 1.25 12.28 19.42
C TRP A 277 -0.24 12.39 19.80
N MET A 278 -0.67 11.76 20.89
CA MET A 278 -2.03 11.86 21.43
C MET A 278 -2.36 13.25 21.98
N GLU A 279 -1.39 13.99 22.52
CA GLU A 279 -1.59 15.37 22.97
C GLU A 279 -1.99 16.31 21.82
N ASN A 280 -1.46 16.04 20.63
CA ASN A 280 -1.80 16.78 19.41
C ASN A 280 -3.19 16.40 18.83
N ARG A 281 -3.89 15.45 19.46
CA ARG A 281 -5.14 14.83 19.00
C ARG A 281 -6.29 15.18 19.95
N GLN A 282 -6.83 16.40 19.85
CA GLN A 282 -7.96 16.81 20.69
C GLN A 282 -9.22 15.96 20.40
N GLY A 283 -9.72 15.23 21.40
CA GLY A 283 -11.05 14.60 21.37
C GLY A 283 -11.18 13.24 20.67
N LEU A 284 -10.08 12.52 20.42
CA LEU A 284 -10.09 11.20 19.77
C LEU A 284 -9.90 10.04 20.76
N GLU A 285 -10.32 8.83 20.38
CA GLU A 285 -10.19 7.60 21.18
C GLU A 285 -8.74 7.35 21.62
N LYS A 286 -8.55 6.79 22.83
CA LYS A 286 -7.22 6.50 23.40
C LYS A 286 -6.40 5.49 22.59
N LEU A 287 -7.05 4.64 21.79
CA LEU A 287 -6.44 3.65 20.90
C LEU A 287 -7.13 3.71 19.53
N PRO A 288 -6.75 4.67 18.68
CA PRO A 288 -7.38 4.82 17.37
C PRO A 288 -7.12 3.59 16.50
N ILE A 289 -8.21 3.06 15.94
CA ILE A 289 -8.27 1.78 15.22
C ILE A 289 -7.34 1.75 13.98
N TYR A 290 -7.09 2.90 13.35
CA TYR A 290 -6.31 3.00 12.10
C TYR A 290 -5.05 3.83 12.21
N ASP A 291 -4.54 4.05 13.42
CA ASP A 291 -3.58 5.10 13.61
C ASP A 291 -2.42 4.72 14.50
N PHE A 292 -1.41 4.18 13.83
CA PHE A 292 -0.21 3.62 14.43
C PHE A 292 1.01 4.44 14.00
N VAL A 293 0.91 5.77 13.99
CA VAL A 293 1.98 6.67 13.52
C VAL A 293 3.31 6.41 14.21
N PRO A 294 3.39 6.30 15.56
CA PRO A 294 4.66 5.98 16.20
C PRO A 294 5.27 4.66 15.71
N LEU A 295 4.45 3.63 15.47
CA LEU A 295 4.91 2.34 14.95
C LEU A 295 5.28 2.40 13.46
N ARG A 296 4.62 3.23 12.66
CA ARG A 296 4.95 3.46 11.25
C ARG A 296 6.24 4.25 11.08
N GLU A 297 6.50 5.21 11.97
CA GLU A 297 7.74 5.97 11.99
C GLU A 297 8.93 5.10 12.38
N THR A 298 8.76 4.31 13.44
CA THR A 298 9.79 3.41 13.97
C THR A 298 9.26 1.97 14.04
N PRO A 299 9.31 1.22 12.91
CA PRO A 299 8.72 -0.12 12.81
C PRO A 299 9.52 -1.21 13.54
N LEU A 300 10.65 -0.87 14.15
CA LEU A 300 11.47 -1.78 14.95
C LEU A 300 11.33 -1.44 16.43
N ILE A 301 11.07 -2.45 17.25
CA ILE A 301 10.98 -2.30 18.71
C ILE A 301 12.12 -3.07 19.35
N GLU A 302 12.94 -2.38 20.16
CA GLU A 302 13.98 -3.00 20.97
C GLU A 302 13.36 -3.58 22.25
N GLY A 303 12.82 -4.79 22.15
CA GLY A 303 12.15 -5.47 23.27
C GLY A 303 13.11 -6.06 24.29
N ARG A 304 14.35 -6.36 23.89
CA ARG A 304 15.48 -6.74 24.77
C ARG A 304 16.74 -6.00 24.34
N PRO A 305 17.77 -5.89 25.20
CA PRO A 305 19.00 -5.19 24.85
C PRO A 305 19.61 -5.71 23.54
N ARG A 306 19.65 -4.86 22.51
CA ARG A 306 20.17 -5.15 21.15
C ARG A 306 19.38 -6.20 20.35
N GLU A 307 18.23 -6.64 20.85
CA GLU A 307 17.33 -7.55 20.15
C GLU A 307 16.07 -6.80 19.73
N LEU A 308 15.86 -6.76 18.42
CA LEU A 308 14.78 -6.02 17.79
C LEU A 308 13.66 -6.99 17.38
N VAL A 309 12.44 -6.48 17.33
CA VAL A 309 11.34 -7.14 16.65
C VAL A 309 10.75 -6.21 15.61
N CYS A 310 10.32 -6.76 14.47
CA CYS A 310 9.50 -6.07 13.50
C CYS A 310 8.09 -6.68 13.55
N PRO A 311 7.18 -6.14 14.40
CA PRO A 311 5.87 -6.74 14.67
C PRO A 311 4.87 -6.51 13.54
N VAL A 312 5.20 -5.62 12.59
CA VAL A 312 4.41 -5.32 11.40
C VAL A 312 5.37 -5.03 10.24
N PRO A 313 5.99 -6.06 9.60
CA PRO A 313 6.91 -5.90 8.47
C PRO A 313 6.39 -4.99 7.35
N PRO A 314 5.08 -4.97 7.04
CA PRO A 314 4.45 -4.00 6.16
C PRO A 314 4.80 -2.52 6.42
N PHE A 315 4.97 -2.10 7.67
CA PHE A 315 5.39 -0.72 8.00
C PHE A 315 6.87 -0.47 7.77
N LEU A 316 7.69 -1.51 7.83
CA LEU A 316 9.08 -1.40 7.41
C LEU A 316 9.18 -1.32 5.89
N PHE A 317 8.47 -2.19 5.17
CA PHE A 317 8.53 -2.22 3.71
C PHE A 317 7.95 -0.96 3.06
N SER A 318 6.97 -0.29 3.70
CA SER A 318 6.49 1.01 3.22
C SER A 318 7.57 2.09 3.23
N LYS A 319 8.63 1.96 4.06
CA LYS A 319 9.79 2.87 4.05
C LYS A 319 10.47 2.97 2.69
N ILE A 320 10.38 1.93 1.86
CA ILE A 320 10.91 1.94 0.49
C ILE A 320 10.26 3.05 -0.34
N GLU A 321 8.93 3.12 -0.33
CA GLU A 321 8.16 3.97 -1.22
C GLU A 321 7.83 5.33 -0.60
N ASP A 322 7.60 5.34 0.71
CA ASP A 322 7.03 6.46 1.43
C ASP A 322 8.09 7.18 2.30
N GLY A 323 9.14 6.47 2.72
CA GLY A 323 10.15 6.97 3.65
C GLY A 323 10.83 8.27 3.20
N PRO A 324 11.51 8.28 2.04
CA PRO A 324 12.16 9.48 1.54
C PRO A 324 11.21 10.66 1.33
N PHE A 325 9.99 10.38 0.82
CA PHE A 325 8.98 11.40 0.60
C PHE A 325 8.59 12.11 1.90
N TYR A 326 8.29 11.36 2.96
CA TYR A 326 7.86 11.95 4.23
C TYR A 326 9.00 12.61 4.99
N ILE A 327 10.19 12.00 4.99
CA ILE A 327 11.39 12.59 5.59
C ILE A 327 11.68 13.98 4.98
N LEU A 328 11.67 14.08 3.65
CA LEU A 328 11.88 15.35 2.97
C LEU A 328 10.70 16.31 3.16
N SER A 329 9.46 15.80 3.16
CA SER A 329 8.28 16.65 3.34
C SER A 329 8.19 17.27 4.73
N ASP A 330 8.67 16.56 5.75
CA ASP A 330 8.71 17.05 7.14
C ASP A 330 9.92 17.97 7.39
N PHE A 331 11.03 17.77 6.66
CA PHE A 331 12.24 18.60 6.78
C PHE A 331 12.16 19.91 5.99
N LEU A 332 11.62 19.88 4.76
CA LEU A 332 11.52 21.03 3.88
C LEU A 332 10.31 21.89 4.26
N SER A 333 10.40 23.19 4.00
CA SER A 333 9.30 24.13 4.29
C SER A 333 9.08 25.15 3.18
N GLY A 334 7.87 25.71 3.15
CA GLY A 334 7.51 26.83 2.28
C GLY A 334 7.75 26.54 0.78
N PRO A 335 8.41 27.46 0.04
CA PRO A 335 8.66 27.30 -1.39
C PRO A 335 9.46 26.04 -1.73
N GLU A 336 10.38 25.62 -0.87
CA GLU A 336 11.28 24.49 -1.15
C GLU A 336 10.54 23.15 -1.11
N LEU A 337 9.61 22.99 -0.16
CA LEU A 337 8.70 21.85 -0.11
C LEU A 337 7.86 21.74 -1.40
N ASN A 338 7.33 22.87 -1.87
CA ASN A 338 6.55 22.91 -3.11
C ASN A 338 7.41 22.54 -4.33
N ARG A 339 8.66 23.03 -4.40
CA ARG A 339 9.61 22.65 -5.46
C ARG A 339 9.87 21.15 -5.47
N PHE A 340 10.13 20.56 -4.30
CA PHE A 340 10.30 19.12 -4.16
C PHE A 340 9.07 18.32 -4.63
N HIS A 341 7.86 18.70 -4.20
CA HIS A 341 6.63 18.01 -4.61
C HIS A 341 6.35 18.10 -6.12
N VAL A 342 6.61 19.26 -6.73
CA VAL A 342 6.48 19.43 -8.19
C VAL A 342 7.52 18.59 -8.92
N ALA A 343 8.77 18.61 -8.46
CA ALA A 343 9.86 17.85 -9.07
C ALA A 343 9.64 16.33 -8.99
N LEU A 344 9.13 15.82 -7.87
CA LEU A 344 8.75 14.42 -7.74
C LEU A 344 7.61 14.03 -8.70
N GLY A 345 6.63 14.93 -8.87
CA GLY A 345 5.59 14.76 -9.88
C GLY A 345 6.17 14.61 -11.29
N ASN A 346 7.07 15.53 -11.68
CA ASN A 346 7.75 15.50 -12.98
C ASN A 346 8.63 14.25 -13.15
N ALA A 347 9.35 13.84 -12.11
CA ALA A 347 10.19 12.65 -12.15
C ALA A 347 9.36 11.38 -12.36
N TYR A 348 8.21 11.27 -11.68
CA TYR A 348 7.29 10.16 -11.89
C TYR A 348 6.72 10.16 -13.30
N GLU A 349 6.35 11.34 -13.80
CA GLU A 349 5.83 11.49 -15.16
C GLU A 349 6.85 11.06 -16.21
N GLU A 350 8.13 11.44 -16.07
CA GLU A 350 9.21 10.97 -16.94
C GLU A 350 9.34 9.44 -16.89
N TYR A 351 9.34 8.86 -15.68
CA TYR A 351 9.43 7.41 -15.50
C TYR A 351 8.26 6.67 -16.16
N ALA A 352 7.03 7.14 -15.96
CA ALA A 352 5.84 6.54 -16.56
C ALA A 352 5.85 6.68 -18.09
N ASN A 353 6.29 7.82 -18.62
CA ASN A 353 6.43 8.04 -20.07
C ASN A 353 7.43 7.06 -20.69
N GLN A 354 8.57 6.80 -20.05
CA GLN A 354 9.54 5.79 -20.54
C GLN A 354 8.92 4.38 -20.62
N LEU A 355 8.06 4.01 -19.68
CA LEU A 355 7.34 2.72 -19.72
C LEU A 355 6.31 2.69 -20.86
N ILE A 356 5.59 3.79 -21.05
CA ILE A 356 4.58 3.94 -22.11
C ILE A 356 5.23 3.95 -23.50
N GLU A 357 6.40 4.56 -23.68
CA GLU A 357 7.16 4.52 -24.94
C GLU A 357 7.50 3.09 -25.35
N ARG A 358 7.93 2.25 -24.39
CA ARG A 358 8.18 0.82 -24.65
C ARG A 358 6.90 0.09 -25.05
N ILE A 359 5.79 0.34 -24.36
CA ILE A 359 4.47 -0.20 -24.73
C ILE A 359 4.11 0.21 -26.16
N ALA A 360 4.24 1.50 -26.48
CA ALA A 360 3.87 2.07 -27.77
C ALA A 360 4.65 1.44 -28.93
N ILE A 361 5.95 1.17 -28.74
CA ILE A 361 6.84 0.63 -29.79
C ILE A 361 6.70 -0.89 -29.92
N LYS A 362 6.40 -1.61 -28.83
CA LYS A 362 6.48 -3.07 -28.75
C LYS A 362 5.12 -3.79 -28.73
N ASP A 363 4.02 -3.06 -28.78
CA ASP A 363 2.68 -3.65 -28.86
C ASP A 363 2.54 -4.57 -30.08
N THR A 364 1.92 -5.74 -29.87
CA THR A 364 1.82 -6.83 -30.87
C THR A 364 0.99 -6.47 -32.09
N ARG A 365 0.07 -5.51 -31.97
CA ARG A 365 -0.74 -5.01 -33.10
C ARG A 365 -0.05 -3.90 -33.87
N GLY A 366 1.18 -3.56 -33.51
CA GLY A 366 2.01 -2.57 -34.19
C GLY A 366 2.12 -1.25 -33.41
N VAL A 367 3.00 -0.38 -33.93
CA VAL A 367 3.44 0.84 -33.26
C VAL A 367 2.30 1.82 -33.05
N TRP A 368 2.20 2.36 -31.84
CA TRP A 368 1.32 3.47 -31.50
C TRP A 368 1.96 4.82 -31.82
N ASN A 369 1.17 5.76 -32.34
CA ASN A 369 1.55 7.16 -32.31
C ASN A 369 1.57 7.63 -30.86
N ILE A 370 2.67 8.23 -30.41
CA ILE A 370 2.86 8.70 -29.04
C ILE A 370 3.13 10.20 -29.00
N SER A 371 2.60 10.87 -27.97
CA SER A 371 2.95 12.25 -27.64
C SER A 371 2.93 12.45 -26.13
N SER A 372 4.07 12.80 -25.55
CA SER A 372 4.14 13.32 -24.18
C SER A 372 3.72 14.79 -24.15
N LYS A 373 3.00 15.20 -23.12
CA LYS A 373 2.48 16.56 -22.90
C LYS A 373 1.89 17.24 -24.15
N PRO A 374 0.96 16.61 -24.89
CA PRO A 374 0.31 17.25 -26.03
C PRO A 374 -0.31 18.59 -25.62
N GLN A 375 -0.07 19.64 -26.42
CA GLN A 375 -0.57 20.98 -26.15
C GLN A 375 -1.54 21.44 -27.22
N SER A 376 -2.60 22.13 -26.79
CA SER A 376 -3.43 22.94 -27.68
C SER A 376 -3.05 24.42 -27.55
N LYS A 377 -3.08 25.15 -28.67
CA LYS A 377 -2.79 26.59 -28.71
C LYS A 377 -3.69 27.43 -27.78
N LYS A 378 -4.90 26.94 -27.47
CA LYS A 378 -5.91 27.68 -26.70
C LYS A 378 -6.01 27.29 -25.23
N LYS A 379 -5.72 26.04 -24.87
CA LYS A 379 -5.98 25.49 -23.53
C LYS A 379 -4.74 24.92 -22.84
N GLY A 380 -3.56 25.04 -23.46
CA GLY A 380 -2.32 24.51 -22.92
C GLY A 380 -2.26 22.99 -23.01
N GLU A 381 -1.62 22.37 -22.02
CA GLU A 381 -1.42 20.92 -21.93
C GLU A 381 -2.77 20.15 -21.85
N LEU A 382 -2.92 19.17 -22.72
CA LEU A 382 -4.13 18.37 -22.88
C LEU A 382 -4.12 17.13 -21.99
N THR A 383 -2.99 16.45 -21.86
CA THR A 383 -2.83 15.27 -21.00
C THR A 383 -1.34 15.06 -20.76
N ASP A 384 -0.97 14.23 -19.79
CA ASP A 384 0.45 13.96 -19.53
C ASP A 384 1.07 13.08 -20.62
N CYS A 385 0.33 12.06 -21.09
CA CYS A 385 0.72 11.23 -22.22
C CYS A 385 -0.47 10.78 -23.07
N TYR A 386 -0.25 10.64 -24.38
CA TYR A 386 -1.26 10.24 -25.35
C TYR A 386 -0.74 9.17 -26.29
N LEU A 387 -1.51 8.10 -26.47
CA LEU A 387 -1.31 7.08 -27.51
C LEU A 387 -2.48 7.07 -28.48
N GLN A 388 -2.20 6.90 -29.77
CA GLN A 388 -3.23 6.64 -30.78
C GLN A 388 -2.79 5.60 -31.81
N ARG A 389 -3.73 4.74 -32.17
CA ARG A 389 -3.62 3.84 -33.32
C ARG A 389 -4.98 3.79 -34.01
N ILE A 390 -5.03 4.32 -35.23
CA ILE A 390 -6.26 4.40 -36.04
C ILE A 390 -7.35 5.15 -35.23
N ASN A 391 -8.39 4.44 -34.84
CA ASN A 391 -9.61 4.91 -34.21
C ASN A 391 -9.64 4.66 -32.68
N SER A 392 -8.56 4.14 -32.11
CA SER A 392 -8.40 3.91 -30.67
C SER A 392 -7.31 4.81 -30.10
N ALA A 393 -7.57 5.39 -28.93
CA ALA A 393 -6.63 6.22 -28.20
C ALA A 393 -6.62 5.90 -26.70
N ILE A 394 -5.47 6.14 -26.07
CA ILE A 394 -5.28 6.00 -24.63
C ILE A 394 -4.76 7.33 -24.10
N VAL A 395 -5.46 7.86 -23.10
CA VAL A 395 -5.19 9.17 -22.49
C VAL A 395 -4.71 8.95 -21.08
N PHE A 396 -3.45 9.31 -20.80
CA PHE A 396 -2.81 9.08 -19.51
C PHE A 396 -2.70 10.35 -18.67
N GLU A 397 -3.09 10.22 -17.41
CA GLU A 397 -2.83 11.19 -16.35
C GLU A 397 -1.99 10.52 -15.25
N HIS A 398 -0.87 11.14 -14.89
CA HIS A 398 0.13 10.64 -13.98
C HIS A 398 -0.01 11.30 -12.61
N LYS A 399 -0.30 10.50 -11.57
CA LYS A 399 -0.36 10.95 -10.18
C LYS A 399 0.86 10.48 -9.42
N GLY A 400 1.89 11.32 -9.47
CA GLY A 400 3.17 11.12 -8.76
C GLY A 400 3.16 11.52 -7.28
N GLN A 401 2.05 12.06 -6.78
CA GLN A 401 1.93 12.47 -5.38
C GLN A 401 1.61 11.28 -4.46
N ARG A 402 1.93 11.46 -3.17
CA ARG A 402 1.60 10.52 -2.09
C ARG A 402 0.45 11.08 -1.24
N PRO A 403 -0.29 10.22 -0.51
CA PRO A 403 -1.20 10.69 0.53
C PRO A 403 -0.49 11.65 1.49
N GLY A 404 -1.19 12.69 1.96
CA GLY A 404 -0.62 13.59 2.97
C GLY A 404 -0.27 12.83 4.25
N THR A 405 0.68 13.36 5.04
CA THR A 405 1.02 12.82 6.37
C THR A 405 -0.21 12.72 7.26
N GLU A 406 -1.14 13.69 7.16
CA GLU A 406 -2.43 13.66 7.86
C GLU A 406 -3.26 12.39 7.57
N PHE A 407 -3.33 11.94 6.31
CA PHE A 407 -4.08 10.72 5.97
C PHE A 407 -3.44 9.47 6.56
N LEU A 408 -2.10 9.40 6.54
CA LEU A 408 -1.35 8.32 7.19
C LEU A 408 -1.50 8.35 8.71
N ARG A 409 -1.60 9.55 9.27
CA ARG A 409 -1.92 9.83 10.67
C ARG A 409 -3.43 9.82 10.89
N GLY A 410 -4.18 8.90 10.28
CA GLY A 410 -5.61 8.66 10.54
C GLY A 410 -6.60 9.82 10.32
N GLY A 411 -6.15 11.00 9.89
CA GLY A 411 -7.01 12.14 9.61
C GLY A 411 -7.86 11.92 8.36
N GLN A 412 -9.01 12.61 8.29
CA GLN A 412 -9.76 12.73 7.05
C GLN A 412 -9.09 13.78 6.19
N SER A 413 -8.61 13.40 5.01
CA SER A 413 -7.96 14.34 4.11
C SER A 413 -8.60 14.26 2.73
N ASP A 414 -9.18 15.39 2.31
CA ASP A 414 -9.65 15.62 0.94
C ASP A 414 -8.54 15.42 -0.10
N ARG A 415 -7.26 15.33 0.34
CA ARG A 415 -6.11 15.07 -0.52
C ARG A 415 -6.09 13.67 -1.13
N VAL A 416 -6.81 12.69 -0.60
CA VAL A 416 -6.85 11.32 -1.17
C VAL A 416 -8.05 11.14 -2.07
N LEU A 417 -9.26 11.33 -1.52
CA LEU A 417 -10.52 11.37 -2.23
C LEU A 417 -11.16 12.74 -1.95
N GLY A 418 -11.37 13.52 -3.00
CA GLY A 418 -12.30 14.65 -3.01
C GLY A 418 -13.48 14.29 -3.91
N PRO A 419 -14.39 15.23 -4.22
CA PRO A 419 -14.42 16.66 -3.83
C PRO A 419 -14.65 16.96 -2.35
N THR A 420 -14.60 18.24 -1.98
CA THR A 420 -14.97 18.74 -0.63
C THR A 420 -16.44 18.46 -0.32
N LYS A 421 -16.79 18.38 0.97
CA LYS A 421 -18.17 18.13 1.43
C LYS A 421 -19.20 19.08 0.80
N ASN A 422 -18.89 20.37 0.74
CA ASN A 422 -19.79 21.37 0.13
C ASN A 422 -20.08 21.07 -1.35
N LEU A 423 -19.05 20.67 -2.12
CA LEU A 423 -19.24 20.34 -3.53
C LEU A 423 -20.05 19.05 -3.69
N LEU A 424 -19.85 18.07 -2.80
CA LEU A 424 -20.66 16.84 -2.78
C LEU A 424 -22.14 17.12 -2.48
N GLU A 425 -22.43 17.97 -1.49
CA GLU A 425 -23.81 18.38 -1.17
C GLU A 425 -24.49 19.07 -2.35
N ARG A 426 -23.75 19.90 -3.11
CA ARG A 426 -24.26 20.54 -4.33
C ARG A 426 -24.58 19.54 -5.44
N LEU A 427 -23.66 18.59 -5.69
CA LEU A 427 -23.90 17.51 -6.65
C LEU A 427 -25.12 16.65 -6.27
N GLU A 428 -25.27 16.31 -4.98
CA GLU A 428 -26.42 15.56 -4.46
C GLU A 428 -27.76 16.29 -4.67
N ASN A 429 -27.73 17.62 -4.63
CA ASN A 429 -28.89 18.48 -4.91
C ASN A 429 -29.15 18.65 -6.42
N GLY A 430 -28.41 17.95 -7.29
CA GLY A 430 -28.54 18.00 -8.74
C GLY A 430 -27.91 19.24 -9.38
N GLU A 431 -27.07 19.97 -8.66
CA GLU A 431 -26.38 21.13 -9.21
C GLU A 431 -25.34 20.70 -10.24
N SER A 432 -25.36 21.36 -11.41
CA SER A 432 -24.35 21.15 -12.43
C SER A 432 -23.07 21.90 -12.06
N ILE A 433 -22.06 21.17 -11.62
CA ILE A 433 -20.74 21.73 -11.31
C ILE A 433 -19.89 21.77 -12.57
N ASP A 434 -19.40 22.95 -12.93
CA ASP A 434 -18.47 23.03 -14.06
C ASP A 434 -17.10 22.45 -13.71
N TYR A 435 -16.36 22.01 -14.73
CA TYR A 435 -15.07 21.35 -14.55
C TYR A 435 -13.98 22.22 -13.93
N ILE A 436 -13.99 23.54 -14.14
CA ILE A 436 -13.00 24.46 -13.53
C ILE A 436 -13.22 24.48 -12.03
N GLU A 437 -14.48 24.61 -11.63
CA GLU A 437 -14.89 24.54 -10.24
C GLU A 437 -14.56 23.17 -9.64
N GLY A 438 -15.01 22.08 -10.27
CA GLY A 438 -14.73 20.70 -9.85
C GLY A 438 -13.24 20.43 -9.66
N SER A 439 -12.39 20.76 -10.65
CA SER A 439 -10.93 20.57 -10.56
C SER A 439 -10.25 21.44 -9.50
N LYS A 440 -10.83 22.61 -9.18
CA LYS A 440 -10.33 23.52 -8.16
C LYS A 440 -10.65 23.00 -6.75
N TYR A 441 -11.85 22.47 -6.55
CA TYR A 441 -12.35 22.05 -5.24
C TYR A 441 -12.21 20.53 -4.99
N ASP A 442 -11.90 19.74 -6.01
CA ASP A 442 -11.42 18.37 -5.84
C ASP A 442 -9.92 18.37 -5.57
N LYS A 443 -9.56 18.12 -4.31
CA LYS A 443 -8.17 18.00 -3.87
C LYS A 443 -7.67 16.56 -3.88
N GLY A 444 -8.52 15.58 -4.19
CA GLY A 444 -8.19 14.17 -4.11
C GLY A 444 -7.30 13.76 -5.26
N PHE A 445 -6.09 13.28 -5.02
CA PHE A 445 -5.23 12.90 -6.16
C PHE A 445 -5.80 11.74 -6.99
N ILE A 446 -6.64 10.87 -6.40
CA ILE A 446 -7.33 9.78 -7.11
C ILE A 446 -8.49 10.33 -7.96
N SER A 447 -9.31 11.22 -7.40
CA SER A 447 -10.56 11.72 -8.02
C SER A 447 -10.33 12.91 -8.95
N ARG A 448 -9.39 13.82 -8.61
CA ARG A 448 -9.05 15.02 -9.39
C ARG A 448 -8.60 14.71 -10.81
N GLY A 449 -7.90 13.59 -11.02
CA GLY A 449 -7.50 13.15 -12.36
C GLY A 449 -8.69 12.97 -13.30
N MET A 450 -9.85 12.56 -12.78
CA MET A 450 -11.06 12.38 -13.58
C MET A 450 -11.55 13.70 -14.15
N TRP A 451 -11.62 14.74 -13.31
CA TRP A 451 -12.01 16.10 -13.71
C TRP A 451 -11.06 16.71 -14.75
N GLN A 452 -9.76 16.43 -14.62
CA GLN A 452 -8.73 16.96 -15.51
C GLN A 452 -8.81 16.33 -16.91
N GLN A 453 -9.03 15.02 -16.99
CA GLN A 453 -9.13 14.29 -18.25
C GLN A 453 -10.46 14.51 -18.97
N SER A 454 -11.59 14.35 -18.28
CA SER A 454 -12.91 14.32 -18.91
C SER A 454 -13.22 15.56 -19.73
N LYS A 455 -12.87 16.76 -19.23
CA LYS A 455 -13.12 18.05 -19.88
C LYS A 455 -12.43 18.21 -21.23
N LYS A 456 -11.28 17.55 -21.40
CA LYS A 456 -10.37 17.82 -22.52
C LYS A 456 -10.62 16.89 -23.70
N GLY A 457 -11.60 15.98 -23.62
CA GLY A 457 -11.86 14.96 -24.65
C GLY A 457 -12.03 15.54 -26.05
N SER A 458 -12.95 16.50 -26.22
CA SER A 458 -13.16 17.16 -27.53
C SER A 458 -11.91 17.90 -28.06
N ASP A 459 -11.14 18.53 -27.16
CA ASP A 459 -9.90 19.22 -27.55
C ASP A 459 -8.79 18.23 -27.93
N ILE A 460 -8.71 17.09 -27.21
CA ILE A 460 -7.81 15.98 -27.51
C ILE A 460 -8.14 15.40 -28.89
N ILE A 461 -9.41 15.15 -29.19
CA ILE A 461 -9.83 14.66 -30.52
C ILE A 461 -9.44 15.65 -31.61
N ALA A 462 -9.73 16.93 -31.43
CA ALA A 462 -9.40 17.95 -32.42
C ALA A 462 -7.88 18.04 -32.67
N TRP A 463 -7.10 18.01 -31.59
CA TRP A 463 -5.63 18.00 -31.66
C TRP A 463 -5.10 16.72 -32.32
N ALA A 464 -5.60 15.56 -31.93
CA ALA A 464 -5.18 14.25 -32.42
C ALA A 464 -5.48 14.09 -33.91
N THR A 465 -6.69 14.46 -34.33
CA THR A 465 -7.11 14.47 -35.75
C THR A 465 -6.22 15.39 -36.58
N SER A 466 -5.89 16.58 -36.05
CA SER A 466 -4.99 17.51 -36.74
C SER A 466 -3.55 17.02 -36.80
N LYS A 467 -3.08 16.27 -35.80
CA LYS A 467 -1.67 15.84 -35.69
C LYS A 467 -1.40 14.53 -36.43
N PHE A 468 -2.31 13.57 -36.33
CA PHE A 468 -2.13 12.20 -36.82
C PHE A 468 -3.04 11.85 -38.01
N GLY A 469 -3.98 12.73 -38.39
CA GLY A 469 -4.89 12.52 -39.53
C GLY A 469 -6.11 11.65 -39.22
N ASP A 470 -6.03 10.80 -38.21
CA ASP A 470 -7.12 9.92 -37.79
C ASP A 470 -7.91 10.50 -36.61
N LYS A 471 -9.24 10.33 -36.64
CA LYS A 471 -10.13 10.69 -35.52
C LYS A 471 -10.31 9.47 -34.60
N PRO A 472 -9.88 9.53 -33.33
CA PRO A 472 -10.20 8.46 -32.38
C PRO A 472 -11.70 8.47 -32.07
N ILE A 473 -12.30 7.28 -32.00
CA ILE A 473 -13.70 7.06 -31.63
C ILE A 473 -13.82 6.27 -30.31
N HIS A 474 -12.75 5.60 -29.88
CA HIS A 474 -12.61 4.97 -28.57
C HIS A 474 -11.44 5.61 -27.83
N MET A 475 -11.70 6.20 -26.67
CA MET A 475 -10.70 6.84 -25.82
C MET A 475 -10.71 6.20 -24.44
N TYR A 476 -9.65 5.46 -24.11
CA TYR A 476 -9.45 4.86 -22.80
C TYR A 476 -8.80 5.87 -21.84
N PRO A 477 -9.51 6.37 -20.81
CA PRO A 477 -8.91 7.22 -19.78
C PRO A 477 -8.16 6.34 -18.78
N VAL A 478 -6.86 6.59 -18.63
CA VAL A 478 -5.99 5.88 -17.70
C VAL A 478 -5.37 6.84 -16.70
N ILE A 479 -5.62 6.61 -15.42
CA ILE A 479 -5.00 7.34 -14.32
C ILE A 479 -3.96 6.42 -13.70
N THR A 480 -2.69 6.81 -13.79
CA THR A 480 -1.59 6.03 -13.21
C THR A 480 -1.22 6.55 -11.83
N LEU A 481 -0.96 5.65 -10.88
CA LEU A 481 -0.68 6.00 -9.49
C LEU A 481 0.73 5.53 -9.09
N LEU A 482 1.58 6.47 -8.68
CA LEU A 482 2.84 6.13 -7.99
C LEU A 482 2.56 5.60 -6.57
N SER A 483 1.51 6.12 -5.93
CA SER A 483 1.15 5.75 -4.56
C SER A 483 0.82 4.27 -4.43
N SER A 484 0.97 3.77 -3.21
CA SER A 484 0.59 2.41 -2.85
C SER A 484 -0.93 2.20 -2.64
N LEU A 485 -1.75 3.25 -2.82
CA LEU A 485 -3.21 3.13 -2.74
C LEU A 485 -3.76 2.36 -3.94
N VAL A 486 -4.71 1.48 -3.67
CA VAL A 486 -5.34 0.63 -4.67
C VAL A 486 -6.82 0.98 -4.76
N VAL A 487 -7.26 1.34 -5.97
CA VAL A 487 -8.68 1.57 -6.27
C VAL A 487 -9.31 0.24 -6.65
N ASP A 488 -10.10 -0.32 -5.74
CA ASP A 488 -10.77 -1.61 -5.94
C ASP A 488 -12.26 -1.49 -6.22
N ALA A 489 -12.94 -2.65 -6.34
CA ALA A 489 -14.36 -2.70 -6.63
C ALA A 489 -15.22 -2.01 -5.56
N ILE A 490 -14.78 -1.99 -4.30
CA ILE A 490 -15.52 -1.34 -3.21
C ILE A 490 -15.39 0.16 -3.35
N VAL A 491 -14.17 0.70 -3.51
CA VAL A 491 -13.97 2.15 -3.71
C VAL A 491 -14.69 2.65 -4.96
N ARG A 492 -14.67 1.86 -6.05
CA ARG A 492 -15.38 2.20 -7.30
C ARG A 492 -16.89 2.21 -7.11
N LYS A 493 -17.49 1.11 -6.63
CA LYS A 493 -18.94 0.99 -6.49
C LYS A 493 -19.49 1.90 -5.38
N ALA A 494 -18.76 2.08 -4.29
CA ALA A 494 -19.22 2.87 -3.16
C ALA A 494 -19.17 4.36 -3.47
N TYR A 495 -18.11 4.84 -4.15
CA TYR A 495 -17.86 6.27 -4.28
C TYR A 495 -17.52 6.76 -5.69
N LEU A 496 -16.51 6.19 -6.38
CA LEU A 496 -16.03 6.80 -7.63
C LEU A 496 -17.05 6.73 -8.77
N ASN A 497 -17.78 5.61 -8.93
CA ASN A 497 -18.82 5.52 -9.95
C ASN A 497 -19.99 6.48 -9.64
N PRO A 498 -20.56 6.53 -8.42
CA PRO A 498 -21.54 7.56 -8.07
C PRO A 498 -21.05 8.99 -8.32
N LEU A 499 -19.78 9.28 -8.00
CA LEU A 499 -19.21 10.60 -8.27
C LEU A 499 -19.13 10.89 -9.77
N ILE A 500 -18.72 9.93 -10.60
CA ILE A 500 -18.68 10.07 -12.07
C ILE A 500 -20.08 10.37 -12.61
N ASP A 501 -21.08 9.63 -12.15
CA ASP A 501 -22.47 9.75 -12.59
C ASP A 501 -23.07 11.12 -12.17
N ASP A 502 -22.95 11.48 -10.89
CA ASP A 502 -23.53 12.72 -10.35
C ASP A 502 -22.83 13.97 -10.90
N ALA A 503 -21.50 13.90 -11.11
CA ALA A 503 -20.72 14.98 -11.70
C ALA A 503 -20.73 14.99 -13.24
N LYS A 504 -21.38 14.02 -13.90
CA LYS A 504 -21.44 13.91 -15.36
C LYS A 504 -20.05 13.93 -16.01
N LEU A 505 -19.12 13.15 -15.45
CA LEU A 505 -17.78 13.00 -16.00
C LEU A 505 -17.80 11.94 -17.12
N TYR A 506 -17.03 12.16 -18.19
CA TYR A 506 -16.92 11.23 -19.32
C TYR A 506 -18.26 10.96 -20.02
N VAL A 507 -19.06 12.01 -20.24
CA VAL A 507 -20.40 11.91 -20.85
C VAL A 507 -20.39 11.70 -22.36
N GLU A 508 -19.30 12.08 -23.02
CA GLU A 508 -19.18 11.89 -24.46
C GLU A 508 -19.02 10.41 -24.82
N ASP A 509 -19.64 10.00 -25.93
CA ASP A 509 -19.75 8.60 -26.38
C ASP A 509 -18.42 7.96 -26.76
N PHE A 510 -17.40 8.76 -27.03
CA PHE A 510 -16.05 8.28 -27.32
C PHE A 510 -15.26 7.88 -26.07
N TRP A 511 -15.72 8.23 -24.86
CA TRP A 511 -15.04 7.85 -23.63
C TRP A 511 -15.39 6.43 -23.19
N GLU A 512 -14.36 5.63 -22.96
CA GLU A 512 -14.45 4.36 -22.25
C GLU A 512 -14.36 4.61 -20.74
N LYS A 513 -14.66 3.61 -19.89
CA LYS A 513 -14.63 3.86 -18.43
C LYS A 513 -13.20 4.03 -17.92
N PRO A 514 -12.98 4.96 -16.98
CA PRO A 514 -11.65 5.22 -16.44
C PRO A 514 -11.06 3.98 -15.75
N GLN A 515 -9.76 3.79 -15.98
CA GLN A 515 -8.96 2.75 -15.34
C GLN A 515 -7.90 3.38 -14.44
N TRP A 516 -7.71 2.79 -13.26
CA TRP A 516 -6.64 3.14 -12.33
C TRP A 516 -5.57 2.05 -12.39
N ILE A 517 -4.35 2.44 -12.75
CA ILE A 517 -3.22 1.53 -12.93
C ILE A 517 -2.11 1.94 -11.96
N ASN A 518 -1.74 1.08 -11.02
CA ASN A 518 -0.58 1.35 -10.18
C ASN A 518 0.71 1.20 -11.00
N ILE A 519 1.77 1.91 -10.62
CA ILE A 519 3.04 1.88 -11.36
C ILE A 519 3.61 0.46 -11.56
N ALA A 520 3.40 -0.45 -10.60
CA ALA A 520 3.82 -1.84 -10.73
C ALA A 520 3.08 -2.59 -11.87
N ASP A 521 1.83 -2.23 -12.13
CA ASP A 521 1.05 -2.81 -13.22
C ASP A 521 1.46 -2.21 -14.57
N LEU A 522 1.81 -0.90 -14.59
CA LEU A 522 2.37 -0.27 -15.79
C LEU A 522 3.72 -0.86 -16.18
N GLU A 523 4.58 -1.17 -15.21
CA GLU A 523 5.84 -1.91 -15.43
C GLU A 523 5.57 -3.32 -15.96
N SER A 524 4.55 -4.01 -15.43
CA SER A 524 4.12 -5.31 -15.94
C SER A 524 3.69 -5.21 -17.41
N LEU A 525 2.85 -4.22 -17.75
CA LEU A 525 2.42 -3.97 -19.14
C LEU A 525 3.62 -3.71 -20.06
N SER A 526 4.54 -2.83 -19.65
CA SER A 526 5.76 -2.54 -20.40
C SER A 526 6.58 -3.80 -20.68
N GLN A 527 6.69 -4.70 -19.70
CA GLN A 527 7.38 -5.97 -19.90
C GLN A 527 6.64 -6.92 -20.85
N ILE A 528 5.32 -7.07 -20.71
CA ILE A 528 4.52 -7.92 -21.61
C ILE A 528 4.67 -7.44 -23.06
N ALA A 529 4.80 -6.12 -23.26
CA ALA A 529 5.08 -5.53 -24.57
C ALA A 529 6.47 -5.94 -25.08
N GLU A 530 7.53 -5.79 -24.27
CA GLU A 530 8.89 -6.23 -24.64
C GLU A 530 8.98 -7.73 -24.93
N ASP A 531 8.17 -8.55 -24.27
CA ASP A 531 8.05 -9.99 -24.53
C ASP A 531 7.28 -10.30 -25.83
N GLY A 532 6.77 -9.29 -26.53
CA GLY A 532 5.99 -9.43 -27.77
C GLY A 532 4.62 -10.07 -27.55
N LYS A 533 3.99 -9.81 -26.40
CA LYS A 533 2.72 -10.45 -25.99
C LYS A 533 1.59 -9.46 -25.70
N LEU A 534 1.87 -8.15 -25.66
CA LEU A 534 0.87 -7.16 -25.27
C LEU A 534 0.04 -6.72 -26.48
N ASP A 535 -1.28 -6.80 -26.33
CA ASP A 535 -2.25 -5.99 -27.07
C ASP A 535 -2.98 -5.12 -26.05
N ILE A 536 -2.51 -3.89 -25.85
CA ILE A 536 -3.03 -3.03 -24.78
C ILE A 536 -4.48 -2.60 -25.05
N GLU A 537 -4.86 -2.47 -26.31
CA GLU A 537 -6.21 -2.08 -26.72
C GLU A 537 -7.22 -3.19 -26.41
N ALA A 538 -6.90 -4.43 -26.81
CA ALA A 538 -7.76 -5.58 -26.48
C ALA A 538 -7.84 -5.80 -24.97
N LEU A 539 -6.73 -5.62 -24.25
CA LEU A 539 -6.69 -5.76 -22.80
C LEU A 539 -7.58 -4.73 -22.09
N LEU A 540 -7.52 -3.47 -22.49
CA LEU A 540 -8.36 -2.40 -21.92
C LEU A 540 -9.84 -2.58 -22.30
N SER A 541 -10.13 -2.94 -23.55
CA SER A 541 -11.48 -3.24 -24.02
C SER A 541 -12.11 -4.40 -23.24
N GLU A 542 -11.35 -5.47 -23.02
CA GLU A 542 -11.80 -6.60 -22.22
C GLU A 542 -12.03 -6.21 -20.75
N LYS A 543 -11.11 -5.45 -20.16
CA LYS A 543 -11.25 -4.95 -18.80
C LYS A 543 -12.53 -4.12 -18.63
N ASP A 544 -12.84 -3.29 -19.62
CA ASP A 544 -14.02 -2.45 -19.61
C ASP A 544 -15.33 -3.21 -19.84
N SER A 545 -15.29 -4.33 -20.55
CA SER A 545 -16.49 -5.15 -20.81
C SER A 545 -16.78 -6.16 -19.70
N ASN A 546 -15.74 -6.83 -19.19
CA ASN A 546 -15.88 -8.04 -18.37
C ASN A 546 -15.52 -7.85 -16.90
N SER A 547 -14.71 -6.84 -16.57
CA SER A 547 -14.12 -6.67 -15.24
C SER A 547 -14.09 -5.20 -14.81
N VAL A 548 -15.11 -4.41 -15.19
CA VAL A 548 -15.16 -2.95 -15.02
C VAL A 548 -14.64 -2.51 -13.66
N ASN A 549 -15.21 -3.06 -12.59
CA ASN A 549 -14.94 -2.62 -11.22
C ASN A 549 -13.73 -3.32 -10.59
N ASP A 550 -13.20 -4.38 -11.21
CA ASP A 550 -12.07 -5.12 -10.64
C ASP A 550 -10.80 -4.28 -10.64
N ARG A 551 -9.91 -4.58 -9.69
CA ARG A 551 -8.57 -4.00 -9.69
C ARG A 551 -7.81 -4.42 -10.96
N PHE A 552 -7.00 -3.52 -11.48
CA PHE A 552 -6.22 -3.80 -12.69
C PHE A 552 -5.22 -4.95 -12.48
N ASP A 553 -4.55 -4.98 -11.33
CA ASP A 553 -3.61 -6.05 -10.99
C ASP A 553 -4.26 -7.43 -10.82
N MET A 554 -5.48 -7.49 -10.25
CA MET A 554 -6.26 -8.72 -10.16
C MET A 554 -6.70 -9.21 -11.53
N PHE A 555 -7.08 -8.30 -12.43
CA PHE A 555 -7.40 -8.62 -13.81
C PHE A 555 -6.17 -9.14 -14.58
N LEU A 556 -5.01 -8.49 -14.44
CA LEU A 556 -3.76 -9.02 -15.02
C LEU A 556 -3.41 -10.41 -14.46
N SER A 557 -3.64 -10.61 -13.16
CA SER A 557 -3.36 -11.89 -12.49
C SER A 557 -4.30 -13.00 -12.98
N SER A 558 -5.59 -12.71 -13.19
CA SER A 558 -6.55 -13.70 -13.72
C SER A 558 -6.21 -14.11 -15.15
N LYS A 559 -5.51 -13.23 -15.89
CA LYS A 559 -4.96 -13.50 -17.23
C LYS A 559 -3.58 -14.16 -17.21
N LYS A 560 -2.98 -14.38 -16.03
CA LYS A 560 -1.58 -14.81 -15.86
C LYS A 560 -0.57 -13.89 -16.56
N LEU A 561 -0.92 -12.61 -16.69
CA LEU A 561 -0.12 -11.58 -17.34
C LEU A 561 0.63 -10.71 -16.33
N ARG A 562 0.30 -10.76 -15.03
CA ARG A 562 1.03 -10.00 -14.02
C ARG A 562 2.43 -10.58 -13.83
N ILE A 563 3.45 -9.88 -14.33
CA ILE A 563 4.85 -10.29 -14.27
C ILE A 563 5.59 -9.38 -13.29
N ILE A 564 6.18 -9.95 -12.25
CA ILE A 564 7.13 -9.24 -11.38
C ILE A 564 8.50 -9.37 -12.02
N ASN A 565 8.92 -8.38 -12.83
CA ASN A 565 10.19 -8.47 -13.53
C ASN A 565 11.31 -7.68 -12.86
N ILE A 566 12.36 -8.40 -12.43
CA ILE A 566 13.60 -7.81 -11.94
C ILE A 566 14.47 -7.26 -13.10
N ARG A 567 14.32 -7.77 -14.34
CA ARG A 567 15.18 -7.40 -15.49
C ARG A 567 15.02 -5.95 -15.95
N VAL A 568 13.88 -5.31 -15.72
CA VAL A 568 13.69 -3.86 -15.98
C VAL A 568 14.61 -3.02 -15.08
N HIS A 569 15.14 -3.62 -14.02
CA HIS A 569 16.07 -3.00 -13.08
C HIS A 569 17.35 -3.84 -12.90
N SER A 570 18.04 -4.13 -14.00
CA SER A 570 19.37 -4.77 -13.99
C SER A 570 20.35 -4.09 -13.02
N GLU A 571 20.23 -2.77 -12.80
CA GLU A 571 21.05 -2.02 -11.85
C GLU A 571 20.90 -2.44 -10.38
N MET A 572 19.71 -2.90 -9.95
CA MET A 572 19.55 -3.40 -8.58
C MET A 572 20.08 -4.81 -8.40
N LEU A 573 20.00 -5.63 -9.45
CA LEU A 573 20.73 -6.91 -9.47
C LEU A 573 22.23 -6.67 -9.43
N GLU A 574 22.70 -5.64 -10.14
CA GLU A 574 24.10 -5.24 -10.11
C GLU A 574 24.51 -4.71 -8.73
N LEU A 575 23.67 -3.91 -8.05
CA LEU A 575 23.90 -3.50 -6.67
C LEU A 575 23.85 -4.67 -5.68
N LEU A 576 22.92 -5.62 -5.83
CA LEU A 576 22.89 -6.86 -5.04
C LEU A 576 24.13 -7.74 -5.32
N ASP A 577 24.63 -7.76 -6.55
CA ASP A 577 25.82 -8.51 -6.94
C ASP A 577 27.13 -7.83 -6.52
N GLN A 578 27.19 -6.49 -6.56
CA GLN A 578 28.35 -5.66 -6.19
C GLN A 578 28.46 -5.43 -4.68
N SER A 579 27.33 -5.40 -3.98
CA SER A 579 27.26 -5.16 -2.53
C SER A 579 27.96 -6.21 -1.67
N SER A 580 28.46 -7.30 -2.27
CA SER A 580 29.15 -8.36 -1.53
C SER A 580 28.30 -8.84 -0.34
N LEU A 581 26.98 -8.93 -0.52
CA LEU A 581 26.07 -9.43 0.52
C LEU A 581 26.32 -10.92 0.72
N TYR A 582 27.22 -11.21 1.66
CA TYR A 582 27.43 -12.54 2.21
C TYR A 582 26.52 -12.66 3.43
N PHE A 583 25.41 -13.40 3.31
CA PHE A 583 24.71 -13.85 4.51
C PHE A 583 25.33 -15.19 4.94
N PHE A 584 25.87 -15.21 6.17
CA PHE A 584 26.51 -16.41 6.75
C PHE A 584 27.60 -17.05 5.85
N GLY A 585 28.42 -16.22 5.20
CA GLY A 585 29.51 -16.68 4.34
C GLY A 585 29.07 -17.29 3.01
N LYS A 586 27.77 -17.23 2.65
CA LYS A 586 27.26 -17.64 1.34
C LYS A 586 26.85 -16.40 0.55
N LYS A 587 27.44 -16.22 -0.64
CA LYS A 587 26.87 -15.29 -1.63
C LYS A 587 25.46 -15.77 -1.93
N LEU A 588 24.48 -14.87 -1.92
CA LEU A 588 23.12 -15.18 -2.35
C LEU A 588 23.18 -15.75 -3.76
N LYS A 589 23.03 -17.08 -3.85
CA LYS A 589 23.00 -17.76 -5.14
C LYS A 589 21.63 -17.50 -5.73
N ARG A 590 21.63 -16.92 -6.93
CA ARG A 590 20.51 -16.82 -7.85
C ARG A 590 19.65 -18.09 -7.74
N ARG A 591 18.52 -18.05 -7.01
CA ARG A 591 17.51 -19.07 -7.20
C ARG A 591 16.98 -18.83 -8.60
N SER A 592 17.36 -19.70 -9.53
CA SER A 592 16.65 -19.79 -10.79
C SER A 592 15.24 -20.24 -10.46
N GLU A 593 14.35 -19.30 -10.17
CA GLU A 593 12.95 -19.54 -10.42
C GLU A 593 12.87 -19.82 -11.91
N LYS A 594 12.82 -21.11 -12.26
CA LYS A 594 12.33 -21.51 -13.57
C LYS A 594 10.98 -20.82 -13.67
N ALA A 595 10.86 -19.90 -14.62
CA ALA A 595 9.56 -19.40 -15.04
C ALA A 595 8.72 -20.64 -15.34
N THR A 596 7.82 -21.00 -14.43
CA THR A 596 6.75 -21.94 -14.73
C THR A 596 5.89 -21.24 -15.76
N VAL A 597 6.02 -21.73 -16.99
CA VAL A 597 5.30 -21.31 -18.19
C VAL A 597 3.79 -21.31 -17.96
#